data_AF-K4LZ78-F1
#
_entry.id   AF-K4LZ78-F1
#
_cell.length_a   1.000
_cell.length_b   1.000
_cell.length_c   1.000
_cell.angle_alpha   90.00
_cell.angle_beta   90.00
_cell.angle_gamma   90.00
#
_symmetry.space_group_name_H-M   'P 1'
#
loop_
_entity.id
_entity.type
_entity.pdbx_description
1 polymer ?
#
loop_
_entity_poly.entity_id
_entity_poly.type
_entity_poly.pdbx_seq_one_letter_code
_entity_poly.pdbx_strand_id
1 'polypeptide(L)'
;FRITEAVYLIERIVDCLAYELDMDPAELRLKNLLKPEQFPYESKTGWVYDSGDYEPALRKAMAMAGYDELRAEQADKRARGELMGIGLSFFTEAVGAGPRKDMDILGLGMADGCELRIHPTGKAVVRLSVKTQGQGHETTFAQIVAEEIGIPPEDIEVVHGDTDNTPFGLGTYGSRSTPVSGAAAALVTRKVRDKAQIIASGMLEVSVADLQWDKGSFSVKGDPSRSVTIQEIAMKAHGAGDLPEGIEGGLEAQICYNPENLTYPFGAYICVV
;
A
#
# COMPACT_ATOMS: atom_id res chain seq x y z
N PHE A 1 1.88 17.20 3.80
CA PHE A 1 2.74 17.24 5.00
C PHE A 1 2.42 18.36 6.00
N ARG A 2 1.17 18.52 6.43
CA ARG A 2 0.70 19.23 7.64
C ARG A 2 -0.70 18.72 7.96
N ILE A 3 -0.88 17.41 7.77
CA ILE A 3 -2.20 16.77 7.80
C ILE A 3 -2.71 16.69 9.22
N THR A 4 -1.81 16.53 10.20
CA THR A 4 -2.10 16.64 11.62
C THR A 4 -2.86 17.92 11.98
N GLU A 5 -2.35 19.07 11.53
CA GLU A 5 -2.98 20.37 11.79
C GLU A 5 -4.28 20.54 11.01
N ALA A 6 -4.35 20.02 9.77
CA ALA A 6 -5.54 20.08 8.93
C ALA A 6 -6.70 19.25 9.48
N VAL A 7 -6.44 18.00 9.88
CA VAL A 7 -7.42 17.10 10.51
C VAL A 7 -7.87 17.67 11.85
N TYR A 8 -6.95 18.16 12.68
CA TYR A 8 -7.30 18.80 13.95
C TYR A 8 -8.22 20.00 13.73
N LEU A 9 -7.89 20.88 12.76
CA LEU A 9 -8.71 22.05 12.46
C LEU A 9 -10.14 21.67 12.05
N ILE A 10 -10.30 20.79 11.06
CA ILE A 10 -11.63 20.47 10.53
C ILE A 10 -12.48 19.73 11.56
N GLU A 11 -11.91 18.75 12.28
CA GLU A 11 -12.67 17.98 13.26
C GLU A 11 -13.08 18.82 14.47
N ARG A 12 -12.24 19.78 14.89
CA ARG A 12 -12.62 20.76 15.92
C ARG A 12 -13.72 21.70 15.47
N ILE A 13 -13.68 22.17 14.22
CA ILE A 13 -14.73 23.04 13.65
C ILE A 13 -16.06 22.27 13.57
N VAL A 14 -16.04 21.01 13.14
CA VAL A 14 -17.24 20.17 13.06
C VAL A 14 -17.87 19.99 14.44
N ASP A 15 -17.09 19.74 15.49
CA ASP A 15 -17.62 19.63 16.85
C ASP A 15 -18.20 20.96 17.38
N CYS A 16 -17.54 22.09 17.11
CA CYS A 16 -18.08 23.41 17.46
C CYS A 16 -19.40 23.69 16.74
N LEU A 17 -19.48 23.35 15.44
CA LEU A 17 -20.70 23.51 14.65
C LEU A 17 -21.82 22.60 15.16
N ALA A 18 -21.52 21.33 15.50
CA ALA A 18 -22.50 20.42 16.10
C ALA A 18 -23.07 20.98 17.40
N TYR A 19 -22.21 21.57 18.25
CA TYR A 19 -22.63 22.23 19.49
C TYR A 19 -23.51 23.45 19.22
N GLU A 20 -23.15 24.33 18.29
CA GLU A 20 -23.96 25.51 17.94
C GLU A 20 -25.32 25.15 17.33
N LEU A 21 -25.41 24.01 16.63
CA LEU A 21 -26.63 23.50 16.01
C LEU A 21 -27.50 22.65 16.94
N ASP A 22 -27.08 22.40 18.18
CA ASP A 22 -27.70 21.43 19.09
C ASP A 22 -27.91 20.05 18.43
N MET A 23 -26.90 19.58 17.68
CA MET A 23 -26.91 18.33 16.93
C MET A 23 -25.86 17.37 17.49
N ASP A 24 -26.14 16.07 17.44
CA ASP A 24 -25.11 15.09 17.77
C ASP A 24 -23.94 15.17 16.76
N PRO A 25 -22.68 15.26 17.22
CA PRO A 25 -21.51 15.38 16.35
C PRO A 25 -21.27 14.17 15.43
N ALA A 26 -21.75 12.97 15.77
CA ALA A 26 -21.72 11.83 14.85
C ALA A 26 -22.79 11.98 13.77
N GLU A 27 -24.00 12.43 14.14
CA GLU A 27 -25.07 12.73 13.17
C GLU A 27 -24.63 13.81 12.17
N LEU A 28 -24.01 14.89 12.64
CA LEU A 28 -23.52 15.95 11.76
C LEU A 28 -22.49 15.42 10.75
N ARG A 29 -21.58 14.54 11.18
CA ARG A 29 -20.63 13.88 10.28
C ARG A 29 -21.36 13.00 9.26
N LEU A 30 -22.23 12.09 9.71
CA LEU A 30 -23.00 11.21 8.82
C LEU A 30 -23.77 11.97 7.73
N LYS A 31 -24.28 13.17 8.02
CA LYS A 31 -24.94 14.03 7.04
C LYS A 31 -24.02 14.62 5.97
N ASN A 32 -22.71 14.71 6.24
CA ASN A 32 -21.74 15.42 5.41
C ASN A 32 -20.61 14.54 4.84
N LEU A 33 -20.51 13.27 5.25
CA LEU A 33 -19.50 12.35 4.71
C LEU A 33 -19.70 12.15 3.20
N LEU A 34 -18.58 12.02 2.49
CA LEU A 34 -18.59 11.60 1.09
C LEU A 34 -19.11 10.17 0.97
N LYS A 35 -19.93 9.94 -0.06
CA LYS A 35 -20.43 8.62 -0.43
C LYS A 35 -19.46 7.89 -1.36
N PRO A 36 -19.44 6.55 -1.38
CA PRO A 36 -18.54 5.77 -2.23
C PRO A 36 -18.61 6.14 -3.72
N GLU A 37 -19.80 6.42 -4.24
CA GLU A 37 -20.02 6.79 -5.65
C GLU A 37 -19.46 8.17 -6.03
N GLN A 38 -18.99 8.96 -5.06
CA GLN A 38 -18.37 10.27 -5.30
C GLN A 38 -16.86 10.17 -5.55
N PHE A 39 -16.26 8.99 -5.35
CA PHE A 39 -14.83 8.78 -5.58
C PHE A 39 -14.55 8.36 -7.04
N PRO A 40 -13.44 8.81 -7.65
CA PRO A 40 -12.45 9.75 -7.10
C PRO A 40 -13.02 11.17 -6.92
N TYR A 41 -12.75 11.79 -5.77
CA TYR A 41 -13.38 13.05 -5.35
C TYR A 41 -12.39 14.23 -5.42
N GLU A 42 -12.69 15.21 -6.27
CA GLU A 42 -11.94 16.48 -6.29
C GLU A 42 -12.40 17.39 -5.15
N SER A 43 -11.56 17.52 -4.14
CA SER A 43 -11.77 18.39 -3.00
C SER A 43 -11.64 19.88 -3.38
N LYS A 44 -12.24 20.75 -2.57
CA LYS A 44 -12.16 22.20 -2.77
C LYS A 44 -10.76 22.79 -2.61
N THR A 45 -9.81 22.01 -2.09
CA THR A 45 -8.40 22.37 -1.96
C THR A 45 -7.54 21.83 -3.10
N GLY A 46 -8.13 21.18 -4.10
CA GLY A 46 -7.47 20.71 -5.32
C GLY A 46 -6.90 19.30 -5.24
N TRP A 47 -7.07 18.59 -4.14
CA TRP A 47 -6.70 17.18 -4.02
C TRP A 47 -7.78 16.27 -4.58
N VAL A 48 -7.36 15.18 -5.24
CA VAL A 48 -8.26 14.15 -5.76
C VAL A 48 -8.15 12.92 -4.85
N TYR A 49 -9.15 12.69 -4.02
CA TYR A 49 -9.18 11.53 -3.12
C TYR A 49 -9.42 10.27 -3.94
N ASP A 50 -8.63 9.23 -3.70
CA ASP A 50 -8.61 8.00 -4.50
C ASP A 50 -9.87 7.14 -4.30
N SER A 51 -10.25 6.89 -3.05
CA SER A 51 -11.40 6.05 -2.69
C SER A 51 -11.85 6.31 -1.25
N GLY A 52 -13.08 5.89 -0.92
CA GLY A 52 -13.58 5.98 0.45
C GLY A 52 -14.93 5.32 0.63
N ASP A 53 -15.13 4.66 1.78
CA ASP A 53 -16.43 4.14 2.21
C ASP A 53 -16.69 4.53 3.67
N TYR A 54 -17.06 5.81 3.83
CA TYR A 54 -16.93 6.52 5.10
C TYR A 54 -18.04 6.20 6.10
N GLU A 55 -19.30 6.21 5.64
CA GLU A 55 -20.45 5.98 6.51
C GLU A 55 -20.38 4.60 7.19
N PRO A 56 -20.10 3.48 6.49
CA PRO A 56 -19.94 2.18 7.12
C PRO A 56 -18.81 2.15 8.16
N ALA A 57 -17.68 2.82 7.90
CA ALA A 57 -16.58 2.89 8.85
C ALA A 57 -16.96 3.65 10.14
N LEU A 58 -17.63 4.80 10.00
CA LEU A 58 -18.10 5.57 11.16
C LEU A 58 -19.14 4.78 11.96
N ARG A 59 -20.14 4.19 11.29
CA ARG A 59 -21.16 3.36 11.96
C ARG A 59 -20.55 2.16 12.68
N LYS A 60 -19.55 1.50 12.08
CA LYS A 60 -18.84 0.39 12.71
C LYS A 60 -18.09 0.84 13.97
N ALA A 61 -17.40 1.97 13.94
CA ALA A 61 -16.73 2.52 15.11
C ALA A 61 -17.72 2.87 16.22
N MET A 62 -18.85 3.50 15.89
CA MET A 62 -19.93 3.82 16.84
C MET A 62 -20.52 2.57 17.47
N ALA A 63 -20.78 1.52 16.68
CA ALA A 63 -21.28 0.25 17.19
C ALA A 63 -20.26 -0.46 18.10
N MET A 64 -18.97 -0.45 17.74
CA MET A 64 -17.90 -1.01 18.58
C MET A 64 -17.76 -0.29 19.92
N ALA A 65 -18.01 1.02 19.95
CA ALA A 65 -17.94 1.82 21.16
C ALA A 65 -19.21 1.73 22.03
N GLY A 66 -20.34 1.25 21.49
CA GLY A 66 -21.65 1.38 22.15
C GLY A 66 -22.06 2.86 22.27
N TYR A 67 -21.99 3.60 21.15
CA TYR A 67 -22.11 5.06 21.17
C TYR A 67 -23.42 5.57 21.78
N ASP A 68 -24.55 4.93 21.46
CA ASP A 68 -25.86 5.34 21.97
C ASP A 68 -25.96 5.09 23.48
N GLU A 69 -25.41 3.96 23.96
CA GLU A 69 -25.32 3.67 25.39
C GLU A 69 -24.39 4.65 26.12
N LEU A 70 -23.24 4.99 25.52
CA LEU A 70 -22.32 5.99 26.06
C LEU A 70 -22.99 7.38 26.15
N ARG A 71 -23.82 7.75 25.18
CA ARG A 71 -24.59 9.00 25.20
C ARG A 71 -25.61 9.02 26.34
N ALA A 72 -26.30 7.91 26.58
CA ALA A 72 -27.20 7.77 27.73
C ALA A 72 -26.43 7.86 29.06
N GLU A 73 -25.31 7.15 29.19
CA GLU A 73 -24.46 7.20 30.38
C GLU A 73 -23.91 8.60 30.65
N GLN A 74 -23.49 9.32 29.60
CA GLN A 74 -23.02 10.70 29.71
C GLN A 74 -24.10 11.62 30.27
N ALA A 75 -25.36 11.46 29.84
CA ALA A 75 -26.47 12.25 30.35
C ALA A 75 -26.71 11.97 31.85
N ASP A 76 -26.72 10.69 32.24
CA ASP A 76 -26.90 10.27 33.63
C ASP A 76 -25.80 10.80 34.55
N LYS A 77 -24.53 10.70 34.13
CA LYS A 77 -23.38 11.23 34.88
C LYS A 77 -23.46 12.74 35.05
N ARG A 78 -23.80 13.47 33.98
CA ARG A 78 -23.99 14.93 34.04
C ARG A 78 -25.10 15.32 35.02
N ALA A 79 -26.19 14.56 35.09
CA ALA A 79 -27.25 14.79 36.07
C ALA A 79 -26.78 14.61 37.53
N ARG A 80 -25.74 13.80 37.77
CA ARG A 80 -25.08 13.64 39.08
C ARG A 80 -23.95 14.64 39.34
N GLY A 81 -23.69 15.58 38.42
CA GLY A 81 -22.58 16.54 38.52
C GLY A 81 -21.22 15.95 38.16
N GLU A 82 -21.17 14.77 37.55
CA GLU A 82 -19.94 14.15 37.02
C GLU A 82 -19.70 14.61 35.58
N LEU A 83 -18.42 14.75 35.19
CA LEU A 83 -18.04 15.00 33.80
C LEU A 83 -17.68 13.69 33.12
N MET A 84 -18.22 13.49 31.92
CA MET A 84 -17.86 12.42 31.00
C MET A 84 -17.73 13.02 29.60
N GLY A 85 -16.60 12.81 28.96
CA GLY A 85 -16.33 13.22 27.58
C GLY A 85 -16.48 12.06 26.62
N ILE A 86 -17.06 12.33 25.45
CA ILE A 86 -17.07 11.40 24.31
C ILE A 86 -16.52 12.19 23.13
N GLY A 87 -15.28 11.92 22.76
CA GLY A 87 -14.61 12.50 21.61
C GLY A 87 -14.78 11.59 20.39
N LEU A 88 -15.04 12.18 19.23
CA LEU A 88 -15.15 11.46 17.97
C LEU A 88 -14.34 12.21 16.92
N SER A 89 -13.48 11.49 16.19
CA SER A 89 -12.72 12.02 15.06
C SER A 89 -12.88 11.10 13.85
N PHE A 90 -13.41 11.64 12.76
CA PHE A 90 -13.42 10.99 11.45
C PHE A 90 -12.49 11.76 10.52
N PHE A 91 -11.48 11.10 9.96
CA PHE A 91 -10.44 11.80 9.19
C PHE A 91 -10.14 11.11 7.87
N THR A 92 -9.72 11.91 6.90
CA THR A 92 -9.06 11.46 5.67
C THR A 92 -7.61 11.96 5.71
N GLU A 93 -6.66 11.05 5.63
CA GLU A 93 -5.24 11.32 5.53
C GLU A 93 -4.83 11.56 4.07
N ALA A 94 -3.60 12.05 3.86
CA ALA A 94 -3.01 12.20 2.54
C ALA A 94 -1.52 11.84 2.62
N VAL A 95 -1.19 10.64 2.15
CA VAL A 95 0.15 10.03 2.30
C VAL A 95 0.68 9.55 0.96
N GLY A 96 1.96 9.17 0.89
CA GLY A 96 2.54 8.75 -0.39
C GLY A 96 3.02 9.91 -1.26
N ALA A 97 3.55 10.97 -0.65
CA ALA A 97 4.13 12.10 -1.37
C ALA A 97 5.08 11.63 -2.49
N GLY A 98 4.75 12.02 -3.72
CA GLY A 98 5.26 11.31 -4.88
C GLY A 98 4.95 11.89 -6.27
N PRO A 99 3.75 12.45 -6.55
CA PRO A 99 3.44 12.98 -7.88
C PRO A 99 4.46 14.02 -8.35
N ARG A 100 5.25 13.65 -9.37
CA ARG A 100 6.43 14.42 -9.81
C ARG A 100 6.09 15.82 -10.31
N LYS A 101 4.86 16.02 -10.79
CA LYS A 101 4.37 17.32 -11.26
C LYS A 101 4.34 18.35 -10.14
N ASP A 102 4.02 17.91 -8.91
CA ASP A 102 3.63 18.80 -7.82
C ASP A 102 4.56 18.68 -6.60
N MET A 103 5.41 17.64 -6.54
CA MET A 103 6.18 17.31 -5.34
C MET A 103 7.64 16.92 -5.66
N ASP A 104 8.57 17.65 -5.04
CA ASP A 104 10.00 17.37 -5.04
C ASP A 104 10.63 17.63 -3.66
N ILE A 105 11.82 17.07 -3.45
CA ILE A 105 12.75 17.50 -2.40
C ILE A 105 14.00 18.02 -3.07
N LEU A 106 14.21 19.33 -2.99
CA LEU A 106 15.40 20.00 -3.56
C LEU A 106 15.59 19.72 -5.06
N GLY A 107 14.50 19.68 -5.82
CA GLY A 107 14.46 19.39 -7.26
C GLY A 107 14.37 17.90 -7.61
N LEU A 108 14.45 17.00 -6.62
CA LEU A 108 14.35 15.56 -6.81
C LEU A 108 12.89 15.14 -6.72
N GLY A 109 12.33 14.65 -7.82
CA GLY A 109 10.97 14.10 -7.83
C GLY A 109 10.82 13.00 -6.76
N MET A 110 9.70 12.99 -6.05
CA MET A 110 9.50 12.14 -4.87
C MET A 110 9.19 10.67 -5.21
N ALA A 111 9.92 10.09 -6.16
CA ALA A 111 9.87 8.69 -6.56
C ALA A 111 10.77 7.80 -5.68
N ASP A 112 10.52 6.49 -5.70
CA ASP A 112 11.43 5.50 -5.11
C ASP A 112 11.84 4.42 -6.10
N GLY A 113 13.09 3.97 -5.98
CA GLY A 113 13.63 2.84 -6.69
C GLY A 113 13.39 1.51 -5.98
N CYS A 114 13.25 0.46 -6.77
CA CYS A 114 13.24 -0.92 -6.30
C CYS A 114 13.96 -1.82 -7.31
N GLU A 115 14.76 -2.74 -6.78
CA GLU A 115 15.43 -3.80 -7.53
C GLU A 115 15.05 -5.13 -6.91
N LEU A 116 14.75 -6.13 -7.75
CA LEU A 116 14.55 -7.51 -7.32
C LEU A 116 15.48 -8.41 -8.12
N ARG A 117 16.19 -9.30 -7.42
CA ARG A 117 16.97 -10.38 -8.00
C ARG A 117 16.55 -11.71 -7.38
N ILE A 118 16.27 -12.69 -8.22
CA ILE A 118 16.07 -14.09 -7.83
C ILE A 118 17.37 -14.85 -8.11
N HIS A 119 17.91 -15.51 -7.09
CA HIS A 119 19.12 -16.32 -7.16
C HIS A 119 18.86 -17.67 -7.85
N PRO A 120 19.91 -18.38 -8.31
CA PRO A 120 19.76 -19.67 -8.98
C PRO A 120 18.97 -20.72 -8.18
N THR A 121 19.00 -20.65 -6.85
CA THR A 121 18.26 -21.56 -5.95
C THR A 121 16.79 -21.17 -5.73
N GLY A 122 16.35 -20.05 -6.31
CA GLY A 122 14.99 -19.51 -6.15
C GLY A 122 14.77 -18.69 -4.87
N LYS A 123 15.80 -18.45 -4.06
CA LYS A 123 15.79 -17.38 -3.04
C LYS A 123 15.90 -16.01 -3.71
N ALA A 124 15.51 -14.94 -3.05
CA ALA A 124 15.58 -13.61 -3.65
C ALA A 124 16.15 -12.55 -2.71
N VAL A 125 16.61 -11.46 -3.30
CA VAL A 125 16.93 -10.21 -2.61
C VAL A 125 16.17 -9.07 -3.28
N VAL A 126 15.46 -8.29 -2.47
CA VAL A 126 14.80 -7.05 -2.88
C VAL A 126 15.50 -5.87 -2.22
N ARG A 127 15.92 -4.90 -3.03
CA ARG A 127 16.59 -3.68 -2.59
C ARG A 127 15.70 -2.47 -2.83
N LEU A 128 15.47 -1.68 -1.79
CA LEU A 128 14.53 -0.56 -1.80
C LEU A 128 15.18 0.72 -1.31
N SER A 129 14.74 1.84 -1.85
CA SER A 129 15.21 3.17 -1.47
C SER A 129 14.70 3.69 -0.12
N VAL A 130 13.82 2.94 0.53
CA VAL A 130 13.31 3.27 1.87
C VAL A 130 14.42 3.22 2.91
N LYS A 131 14.12 3.69 4.12
CA LYS A 131 14.85 3.30 5.32
C LYS A 131 13.84 2.97 6.40
N THR A 132 13.95 1.80 7.04
CA THR A 132 13.10 1.51 8.20
C THR A 132 13.61 2.24 9.45
N GLN A 133 12.70 2.61 10.35
CA GLN A 133 12.97 3.09 11.71
C GLN A 133 12.18 2.27 12.76
N GLY A 134 11.65 1.11 12.40
CA GLY A 134 10.91 0.21 13.31
C GLY A 134 9.55 -0.27 12.79
N GLN A 135 9.09 0.22 11.64
CA GLN A 135 7.78 -0.11 11.04
C GLN A 135 7.73 -1.47 10.32
N GLY A 136 8.81 -2.28 10.37
CA GLY A 136 8.82 -3.65 9.86
C GLY A 136 8.90 -3.78 8.34
N HIS A 137 9.69 -2.94 7.67
CA HIS A 137 9.90 -3.00 6.21
C HIS A 137 10.45 -4.36 5.75
N GLU A 138 11.39 -4.95 6.51
CA GLU A 138 12.01 -6.23 6.19
C GLU A 138 10.99 -7.37 6.09
N THR A 139 9.92 -7.31 6.87
CA THR A 139 8.83 -8.27 6.83
C THR A 139 7.83 -7.93 5.72
N THR A 140 7.34 -6.69 5.73
CA THR A 140 6.21 -6.29 4.88
C THR A 140 6.57 -6.25 3.38
N PHE A 141 7.78 -5.83 3.01
CA PHE A 141 8.19 -5.87 1.60
C PHE A 141 8.48 -7.28 1.11
N ALA A 142 9.04 -8.15 1.97
CA ALA A 142 9.18 -9.57 1.63
C ALA A 142 7.82 -10.21 1.33
N GLN A 143 6.78 -9.87 2.11
CA GLN A 143 5.42 -10.34 1.86
C GLN A 143 4.82 -9.85 0.54
N ILE A 144 5.07 -8.59 0.15
CA ILE A 144 4.61 -8.07 -1.16
C ILE A 144 5.26 -8.84 -2.31
N VAL A 145 6.59 -9.02 -2.25
CA VAL A 145 7.33 -9.77 -3.27
C VAL A 145 6.87 -11.23 -3.31
N ALA A 146 6.72 -11.86 -2.14
CA ALA A 146 6.24 -13.24 -2.00
C ALA A 146 4.88 -13.45 -2.65
N GLU A 147 3.95 -12.51 -2.46
CA GLU A 147 2.62 -12.59 -3.07
C GLU A 147 2.68 -12.56 -4.59
N GLU A 148 3.49 -11.67 -5.15
CA GLU A 148 3.57 -11.45 -6.60
C GLU A 148 4.30 -12.57 -7.36
N ILE A 149 5.26 -13.26 -6.71
CA ILE A 149 6.13 -14.25 -7.38
C ILE A 149 6.06 -15.68 -6.81
N GLY A 150 5.45 -15.88 -5.65
CA GLY A 150 5.29 -17.21 -5.03
C GLY A 150 6.56 -17.79 -4.38
N ILE A 151 7.56 -16.96 -4.09
CA ILE A 151 8.70 -17.35 -3.21
C ILE A 151 8.27 -17.13 -1.75
N PRO A 152 8.55 -18.05 -0.81
CA PRO A 152 8.26 -17.83 0.61
C PRO A 152 8.92 -16.54 1.14
N PRO A 153 8.24 -15.73 1.97
CA PRO A 153 8.79 -14.47 2.46
C PRO A 153 10.10 -14.65 3.27
N GLU A 154 10.28 -15.77 3.96
CA GLU A 154 11.52 -16.12 4.68
C GLU A 154 12.73 -16.38 3.75
N ASP A 155 12.48 -16.63 2.47
CA ASP A 155 13.49 -16.81 1.43
C ASP A 155 13.74 -15.53 0.62
N ILE A 156 13.16 -14.40 1.05
CA ILE A 156 13.33 -13.08 0.44
C ILE A 156 14.07 -12.16 1.43
N GLU A 157 15.31 -11.84 1.12
CA GLU A 157 16.08 -10.83 1.85
C GLU A 157 15.66 -9.42 1.40
N VAL A 158 15.42 -8.53 2.37
CA VAL A 158 15.10 -7.12 2.12
C VAL A 158 16.27 -6.25 2.53
N VAL A 159 16.82 -5.48 1.60
CA VAL A 159 17.95 -4.57 1.83
C VAL A 159 17.50 -3.12 1.62
N HIS A 160 17.81 -2.25 2.58
CA HIS A 160 17.47 -0.83 2.52
C HIS A 160 18.47 0.06 3.28
N GLY A 161 18.64 1.30 2.81
CA GLY A 161 19.40 2.33 3.52
C GLY A 161 20.92 2.33 3.39
N ASP A 162 21.47 1.61 2.42
CA ASP A 162 22.87 1.69 2.03
C ASP A 162 22.96 2.26 0.61
N THR A 163 23.43 3.50 0.46
CA THR A 163 23.43 4.21 -0.83
C THR A 163 24.37 3.60 -1.86
N ASP A 164 25.35 2.79 -1.44
CA ASP A 164 26.22 2.08 -2.37
C ASP A 164 25.54 0.83 -2.94
N ASN A 165 24.53 0.30 -2.23
CA ASN A 165 23.92 -0.99 -2.53
C ASN A 165 22.42 -0.94 -2.80
N THR A 166 21.75 0.21 -2.69
CA THR A 166 20.30 0.33 -2.88
C THR A 166 19.96 1.34 -3.97
N PRO A 167 18.85 1.14 -4.72
CA PRO A 167 18.40 2.11 -5.71
C PRO A 167 18.16 3.49 -5.08
N PHE A 168 18.34 4.55 -5.88
CA PHE A 168 18.01 5.91 -5.44
C PHE A 168 16.51 6.09 -5.19
N GLY A 169 16.18 6.81 -4.12
CA GLY A 169 14.83 7.26 -3.80
C GLY A 169 14.87 8.16 -2.57
N LEU A 170 13.72 8.55 -2.05
CA LEU A 170 13.66 9.62 -1.07
C LEU A 170 13.52 9.14 0.39
N GLY A 171 13.61 7.84 0.64
CA GLY A 171 13.55 7.30 2.00
C GLY A 171 12.14 7.31 2.59
N THR A 172 12.05 7.34 3.92
CA THR A 172 10.80 7.08 4.63
C THR A 172 10.39 8.20 5.57
N TYR A 173 9.21 8.77 5.31
CA TYR A 173 8.49 9.75 6.10
C TYR A 173 7.08 9.93 5.52
N GLY A 174 6.17 10.60 6.24
CA GLY A 174 4.77 10.83 5.82
C GLY A 174 4.10 9.61 5.19
N SER A 175 4.32 8.46 5.81
CA SER A 175 3.76 7.16 5.45
C SER A 175 3.89 6.79 3.97
N ARG A 176 4.95 7.24 3.29
CA ARG A 176 5.13 7.05 1.84
C ARG A 176 5.71 5.69 1.43
N SER A 177 6.26 4.91 2.36
CA SER A 177 6.91 3.64 2.03
C SER A 177 5.98 2.66 1.33
N THR A 178 4.77 2.42 1.86
CA THR A 178 3.82 1.50 1.21
C THR A 178 3.29 2.07 -0.10
N PRO A 179 2.79 3.33 -0.17
CA PRO A 179 2.28 3.89 -1.43
C PRO A 179 3.31 3.92 -2.57
N VAL A 180 4.56 4.29 -2.28
CA VAL A 180 5.58 4.50 -3.33
C VAL A 180 6.46 3.27 -3.49
N SER A 181 7.20 2.89 -2.45
CA SER A 181 8.10 1.73 -2.50
C SER A 181 7.36 0.39 -2.51
N GLY A 182 6.16 0.30 -1.94
CA GLY A 182 5.34 -0.92 -2.02
C GLY A 182 4.81 -1.17 -3.43
N ALA A 183 4.36 -0.10 -4.10
CA ALA A 183 4.04 -0.16 -5.53
C ALA A 183 5.29 -0.50 -6.36
N ALA A 184 6.46 0.07 -6.02
CA ALA A 184 7.70 -0.27 -6.70
C ALA A 184 8.08 -1.76 -6.55
N ALA A 185 7.96 -2.31 -5.33
CA ALA A 185 8.19 -3.72 -5.04
C ALA A 185 7.26 -4.63 -5.85
N ALA A 186 5.96 -4.31 -5.90
CA ALA A 186 5.00 -5.10 -6.68
C ALA A 186 5.32 -5.04 -8.19
N LEU A 187 5.55 -3.84 -8.73
CA LEU A 187 5.79 -3.64 -10.16
C LEU A 187 7.12 -4.25 -10.64
N VAL A 188 8.20 -4.15 -9.85
CA VAL A 188 9.47 -4.80 -10.20
C VAL A 188 9.31 -6.32 -10.19
N THR A 189 8.54 -6.85 -9.23
CA THR A 189 8.27 -8.28 -9.14
C THR A 189 7.46 -8.78 -10.33
N ARG A 190 6.46 -8.02 -10.78
CA ARG A 190 5.72 -8.32 -12.00
C ARG A 190 6.63 -8.31 -13.24
N LYS A 191 7.56 -7.35 -13.34
CA LYS A 191 8.55 -7.31 -14.43
C LYS A 191 9.48 -8.54 -14.42
N VAL A 192 9.87 -9.03 -13.24
CA VAL A 192 10.61 -10.30 -13.11
C VAL A 192 9.73 -11.48 -13.52
N ARG A 193 8.46 -11.50 -13.13
CA ARG A 193 7.48 -12.53 -13.52
C ARG A 193 7.26 -12.57 -15.03
N ASP A 194 7.21 -11.42 -15.70
CA ASP A 194 7.07 -11.34 -17.16
C ASP A 194 8.28 -11.96 -17.85
N LYS A 195 9.51 -11.68 -17.38
CA LYS A 195 10.72 -12.36 -17.85
C LYS A 195 10.66 -13.87 -17.57
N ALA A 196 10.20 -14.27 -16.38
CA ALA A 196 10.03 -15.67 -16.00
C ALA A 196 9.05 -16.39 -16.93
N GLN A 197 7.96 -15.74 -17.36
CA GLN A 197 6.97 -16.31 -18.27
C GLN A 197 7.58 -16.63 -19.64
N ILE A 198 8.44 -15.75 -20.16
CA ILE A 198 9.13 -15.98 -21.44
C ILE A 198 10.09 -17.17 -21.32
N ILE A 199 10.85 -17.26 -20.22
CA ILE A 199 11.75 -18.40 -19.98
C ILE A 199 10.95 -19.70 -19.83
N ALA A 200 9.84 -19.67 -19.08
CA ALA A 200 8.94 -20.80 -18.90
C ALA A 200 8.36 -21.29 -20.23
N SER A 201 8.03 -20.38 -21.16
CA SER A 201 7.50 -20.75 -22.48
C SER A 201 8.54 -21.52 -23.29
N GLY A 202 9.82 -21.13 -23.21
CA GLY A 202 10.93 -21.89 -23.79
C GLY A 202 11.12 -23.26 -23.14
N MET A 203 11.03 -23.35 -21.81
CA MET A 203 11.16 -24.63 -21.08
C MET A 203 10.04 -25.62 -21.39
N LEU A 204 8.82 -25.11 -21.60
CA LEU A 204 7.64 -25.91 -21.88
C LEU A 204 7.36 -26.09 -23.38
N GLU A 205 8.16 -25.46 -24.26
CA GLU A 205 8.00 -25.47 -25.72
C GLU A 205 6.58 -25.04 -26.17
N VAL A 206 6.06 -23.97 -25.57
CA VAL A 206 4.75 -23.39 -25.89
C VAL A 206 4.85 -21.88 -26.06
N SER A 207 3.79 -21.24 -26.58
CA SER A 207 3.73 -19.79 -26.61
C SER A 207 3.48 -19.22 -25.20
N VAL A 208 3.94 -17.99 -24.96
CA VAL A 208 3.64 -17.24 -23.73
C VAL A 208 2.12 -17.14 -23.48
N ALA A 209 1.33 -17.05 -24.54
CA ALA A 209 -0.13 -16.94 -24.47
C ALA A 209 -0.81 -18.24 -24.02
N ASP A 210 -0.13 -19.39 -24.16
CA ASP A 210 -0.63 -20.71 -23.73
C ASP A 210 -0.28 -21.02 -22.27
N LEU A 211 0.43 -20.12 -21.58
CA LEU A 211 0.73 -20.26 -20.16
C LEU A 211 -0.34 -19.62 -19.29
N GLN A 212 -0.57 -20.22 -18.13
CA GLN A 212 -1.30 -19.64 -17.01
C GLN A 212 -0.39 -19.60 -15.78
N TRP A 213 -0.51 -18.53 -15.00
CA TRP A 213 0.21 -18.35 -13.76
C TRP A 213 -0.61 -18.91 -12.60
N ASP A 214 0.03 -19.72 -11.76
CA ASP A 214 -0.46 -20.08 -10.43
C ASP A 214 0.68 -19.89 -9.44
N LYS A 215 0.46 -19.03 -8.44
CA LYS A 215 1.46 -18.42 -7.56
C LYS A 215 2.70 -19.30 -7.33
N GLY A 216 3.80 -18.95 -7.98
CA GLY A 216 5.09 -19.67 -7.90
C GLY A 216 5.39 -20.57 -9.10
N SER A 217 4.48 -20.71 -10.07
CA SER A 217 4.65 -21.58 -11.23
C SER A 217 3.88 -21.11 -12.46
N PHE A 218 4.37 -21.53 -13.64
CA PHE A 218 3.63 -21.44 -14.88
C PHE A 218 3.24 -22.85 -15.35
N SER A 219 1.99 -23.02 -15.79
CA SER A 219 1.52 -24.26 -16.41
C SER A 219 0.90 -24.01 -17.78
N VAL A 220 0.82 -25.04 -18.62
CA VAL A 220 0.12 -24.97 -19.90
C VAL A 220 -1.40 -24.93 -19.65
N LYS A 221 -2.12 -24.05 -20.35
CA LYS A 221 -3.58 -23.97 -20.30
C LYS A 221 -4.21 -25.28 -20.73
N GLY A 222 -5.09 -25.83 -19.89
CA GLY A 222 -5.75 -27.11 -20.14
C GLY A 222 -4.93 -28.35 -19.77
N ASP A 223 -3.64 -28.20 -19.42
CA ASP A 223 -2.80 -29.29 -18.92
C ASP A 223 -1.88 -28.82 -17.78
N PRO A 224 -2.40 -28.74 -16.54
CA PRO A 224 -1.62 -28.33 -15.37
C PRO A 224 -0.43 -29.26 -15.05
N SER A 225 -0.39 -30.48 -15.60
CA SER A 225 0.72 -31.42 -15.37
C SER A 225 2.01 -30.96 -16.06
N ARG A 226 1.89 -30.15 -17.12
CA ARG A 226 3.01 -29.47 -17.77
C ARG A 226 3.21 -28.12 -17.12
N SER A 227 4.05 -28.09 -16.09
CA SER A 227 4.36 -26.88 -15.33
C SER A 227 5.85 -26.75 -15.03
N VAL A 228 6.27 -25.52 -14.76
CA VAL A 228 7.60 -25.18 -14.26
C VAL A 228 7.47 -24.16 -13.12
N THR A 229 8.20 -24.40 -12.05
CA THR A 229 8.24 -23.55 -10.86
C THR A 229 9.19 -22.36 -11.04
N ILE A 230 9.03 -21.32 -10.21
CA ILE A 230 9.93 -20.17 -10.20
C ILE A 230 11.38 -20.57 -9.88
N GLN A 231 11.58 -21.62 -9.05
CA GLN A 231 12.89 -22.17 -8.72
C GLN A 231 13.55 -22.80 -9.95
N GLU A 232 12.81 -23.61 -10.72
CA GLU A 232 13.31 -24.22 -11.95
C GLU A 232 13.61 -23.17 -13.02
N ILE A 233 12.75 -22.15 -13.14
CA ILE A 233 12.96 -21.02 -14.05
C ILE A 233 14.21 -20.23 -13.64
N ALA A 234 14.39 -19.95 -12.35
CA ALA A 234 15.57 -19.25 -11.84
C ALA A 234 16.86 -20.03 -12.11
N MET A 235 16.84 -21.36 -11.94
CA MET A 235 17.96 -22.23 -12.28
C MET A 235 18.25 -22.19 -13.80
N LYS A 236 17.22 -22.28 -14.65
CA LYS A 236 17.36 -22.19 -16.11
C LYS A 236 17.92 -20.83 -16.54
N ALA A 237 17.47 -19.73 -15.92
CA ALA A 237 17.91 -18.37 -16.22
C ALA A 237 19.41 -18.15 -15.96
N HIS A 238 20.01 -18.88 -15.02
CA HIS A 238 21.45 -18.78 -14.68
C HIS A 238 22.28 -19.96 -15.19
N GLY A 239 21.62 -21.00 -15.69
CA GLY A 239 22.24 -22.25 -16.10
C GLY A 239 22.87 -22.19 -17.49
N ALA A 240 23.50 -23.30 -17.88
CA ALA A 240 24.03 -23.47 -19.22
C ALA A 240 22.91 -23.78 -20.24
N GLY A 241 23.16 -23.42 -21.50
CA GLY A 241 22.26 -23.66 -22.63
C GLY A 241 21.46 -22.44 -23.05
N ASP A 242 20.68 -22.61 -24.11
CA ASP A 242 19.99 -21.48 -24.73
C ASP A 242 18.78 -21.01 -23.91
N LEU A 243 18.60 -19.69 -23.90
CA LEU A 243 17.38 -19.00 -23.49
C LEU A 243 16.60 -18.59 -24.74
N PRO A 244 15.30 -18.27 -24.63
CA PRO A 244 14.55 -17.68 -25.72
C PRO A 244 15.29 -16.47 -26.33
N GLU A 245 15.14 -16.28 -27.64
CA GLU A 245 15.84 -15.23 -28.37
C GLU A 245 15.62 -13.84 -27.74
N GLY A 246 16.71 -13.07 -27.56
CA GLY A 246 16.66 -11.74 -26.97
C GLY A 246 16.55 -11.69 -25.45
N ILE A 247 16.50 -12.84 -24.76
CA ILE A 247 16.48 -12.90 -23.29
C ILE A 247 17.90 -13.04 -22.74
N GLU A 248 18.34 -12.03 -22.01
CA GLU A 248 19.59 -12.07 -21.24
C GLU A 248 19.47 -13.03 -20.05
N GLY A 249 20.61 -13.57 -19.61
CA GLY A 249 20.70 -14.41 -18.42
C GLY A 249 20.24 -13.73 -17.13
N GLY A 250 20.14 -14.54 -16.08
CA GLY A 250 19.68 -14.11 -14.76
C GLY A 250 18.18 -13.82 -14.69
N LEU A 251 17.68 -13.62 -13.48
CA LEU A 251 16.26 -13.36 -13.23
C LEU A 251 16.11 -12.17 -12.27
N GLU A 252 16.18 -10.97 -12.84
CA GLU A 252 16.22 -9.73 -12.08
C GLU A 252 15.61 -8.57 -12.87
N ALA A 253 15.20 -7.53 -12.15
CA ALA A 253 14.75 -6.28 -12.72
C ALA A 253 14.95 -5.12 -11.74
N GLN A 254 14.98 -3.90 -12.28
CA GLN A 254 14.96 -2.66 -11.52
C GLN A 254 13.93 -1.70 -12.13
N ILE A 255 13.30 -0.89 -11.27
CA ILE A 255 12.42 0.21 -11.65
C ILE A 255 12.60 1.42 -10.72
N CYS A 256 12.10 2.57 -11.16
CA CYS A 256 11.83 3.74 -10.33
C CYS A 256 10.35 4.10 -10.48
N TYR A 257 9.60 4.06 -9.38
CA TYR A 257 8.16 4.29 -9.39
C TYR A 257 7.83 5.74 -9.04
N ASN A 258 7.13 6.40 -9.96
CA ASN A 258 6.55 7.73 -9.77
C ASN A 258 5.03 7.56 -9.63
N PRO A 259 4.43 7.78 -8.45
CA PRO A 259 2.99 7.64 -8.30
C PRO A 259 2.26 8.78 -9.01
N GLU A 260 1.09 8.47 -9.58
CA GLU A 260 0.25 9.45 -10.28
C GLU A 260 -0.54 10.36 -9.31
N ASN A 261 -0.82 9.87 -8.10
CA ASN A 261 -1.55 10.56 -7.05
C ASN A 261 -1.00 10.17 -5.66
N LEU A 262 -1.45 10.87 -4.61
CA LEU A 262 -1.35 10.39 -3.22
C LEU A 262 -2.32 9.24 -2.97
N THR A 263 -2.18 8.59 -1.82
CA THR A 263 -3.17 7.66 -1.26
C THR A 263 -3.88 8.31 -0.08
N TYR A 264 -5.20 8.12 0.06
CA TYR A 264 -6.02 8.82 1.05
C TYR A 264 -6.70 7.85 2.04
N PRO A 265 -5.93 7.24 2.97
CA PRO A 265 -6.51 6.37 3.99
C PRO A 265 -7.41 7.19 4.92
N PHE A 266 -8.40 6.55 5.52
CA PHE A 266 -9.34 7.21 6.42
C PHE A 266 -9.58 6.37 7.67
N GLY A 267 -10.14 7.00 8.71
CA GLY A 267 -10.41 6.34 9.99
C GLY A 267 -11.47 7.04 10.82
N ALA A 268 -12.08 6.28 11.72
CA ALA A 268 -13.06 6.74 12.70
C ALA A 268 -12.59 6.35 14.11
N TYR A 269 -12.22 7.33 14.93
CA TYR A 269 -11.74 7.15 16.29
C TYR A 269 -12.77 7.69 17.30
N ILE A 270 -13.00 6.93 18.36
CA ILE A 270 -13.87 7.32 19.48
C ILE A 270 -13.07 7.16 20.78
N CYS A 271 -13.14 8.16 21.65
CA CYS A 271 -12.46 8.18 22.94
C CYS A 271 -13.45 8.59 24.03
N VAL A 272 -13.40 7.90 25.17
CA VAL A 272 -14.19 8.21 26.37
C VAL A 272 -13.23 8.63 27.49
N VAL A 273 -13.51 9.75 28.14
CA VAL A 273 -12.70 10.32 29.24
C VAL A 273 -13.54 10.74 30.42
#